data_AF-A0A0Q9WBK7-F1
#
_entry.id   AF-A0A0Q9WBK7-F1
#
_cell.length_a   1.000
_cell.length_b   1.000
_cell.length_c   1.000
_cell.angle_alpha   90.00
_cell.angle_beta   90.00
_cell.angle_gamma   90.00
#
_symmetry.space_group_name_H-M   'P 1'
#
loop_
_entity.id
_entity.type
_entity.pdbx_description
1 polymer ?
#
loop_
_entity_poly.entity_id
_entity_poly.type
_entity_poly.pdbx_seq_one_letter_code
_entity_poly.pdbx_strand_id
1 'polypeptide(L)'
;MFNCTKNAYPIIFLGFLFIVVQSNSQNEIINKCLDKNNISKNQYEKLIKHGIMDTEIGNIERKFKCFMHCVVNEMGVLGSDGYLNMKQLDSLGELRDTDRITFRKCNKLYHREADACEYVSNIITCFIAEQ
;
A
#
# COMPACT_ATOMS: atom_id res chain seq x y z
N MET A 1 -45.69 11.77 6.18
CA MET A 1 -45.37 10.45 5.63
C MET A 1 -44.30 10.65 4.55
N PHE A 2 -43.01 10.65 4.93
CA PHE A 2 -41.88 10.86 4.01
C PHE A 2 -41.42 9.51 3.46
N ASN A 3 -41.44 9.40 2.13
CA ASN A 3 -41.20 8.16 1.39
C ASN A 3 -39.69 8.03 1.12
N CYS A 4 -38.91 7.44 2.04
CA CYS A 4 -37.44 7.35 1.98
C CYS A 4 -36.88 6.32 0.99
N THR A 5 -37.70 5.61 0.21
CA THR A 5 -37.27 4.45 -0.58
C THR A 5 -36.90 4.74 -2.03
N LYS A 6 -37.32 5.88 -2.61
CA LYS A 6 -37.10 6.16 -4.05
C LYS A 6 -35.71 6.72 -4.40
N ASN A 7 -35.00 7.29 -3.43
CA ASN A 7 -33.66 7.88 -3.63
C ASN A 7 -32.51 6.99 -3.14
N ALA A 8 -32.81 5.87 -2.47
CA ALA A 8 -31.79 4.94 -1.97
C ALA A 8 -31.14 4.13 -3.10
N TYR A 9 -31.89 3.79 -4.14
CA TYR A 9 -31.40 3.01 -5.29
C TYR A 9 -30.23 3.68 -6.05
N PRO A 10 -30.32 4.96 -6.44
CA PRO A 10 -29.20 5.65 -7.09
C PRO A 10 -28.00 5.82 -6.15
N ILE A 11 -28.20 6.01 -4.84
CA ILE A 11 -27.10 6.13 -3.87
C ILE A 11 -26.38 4.79 -3.68
N ILE A 12 -27.13 3.69 -3.56
CA ILE A 12 -26.56 2.33 -3.44
C ILE A 12 -25.81 1.96 -4.73
N PHE A 13 -26.38 2.28 -5.89
CA PHE A 13 -25.75 2.05 -7.20
C PHE A 13 -24.47 2.87 -7.39
N LEU A 14 -24.46 4.14 -6.98
CA LEU A 14 -23.26 5.00 -6.99
C LEU A 14 -22.19 4.49 -6.02
N GLY A 15 -22.58 4.04 -4.82
CA GLY A 15 -21.66 3.43 -3.87
C GLY A 15 -21.01 2.15 -4.42
N PHE A 16 -21.80 1.30 -5.08
CA PHE A 16 -21.29 0.08 -5.72
C PHE A 16 -20.33 0.40 -6.87
N LEU A 17 -20.65 1.38 -7.73
CA LEU A 17 -19.76 1.84 -8.79
C LEU A 17 -18.44 2.38 -8.24
N PHE A 18 -18.49 3.15 -7.15
CA PHE A 18 -17.30 3.68 -6.51
C PHE A 18 -16.38 2.56 -5.97
N ILE A 19 -16.96 1.53 -5.37
CA ILE A 19 -16.23 0.34 -4.91
C ILE A 19 -15.57 -0.41 -6.09
N VAL A 20 -16.29 -0.60 -7.21
CA VAL A 20 -15.76 -1.28 -8.41
C VAL A 20 -14.64 -0.48 -9.07
N VAL A 21 -14.76 0.84 -9.13
CA VAL A 21 -13.70 1.71 -9.68
C VAL A 21 -12.45 1.67 -8.81
N GLN A 22 -12.61 1.75 -7.48
CA GLN A 22 -11.47 1.65 -6.56
C GLN A 22 -10.77 0.28 -6.66
N SER A 23 -11.53 -0.82 -6.74
CA SER A 23 -10.93 -2.15 -6.86
C SER A 23 -10.16 -2.34 -8.18
N ASN A 24 -10.68 -1.82 -9.29
CA ASN A 24 -9.99 -1.84 -10.58
C ASN A 24 -8.68 -1.03 -10.54
N SER A 25 -8.70 0.15 -9.93
CA SER A 25 -7.49 0.99 -9.82
C SER A 25 -6.39 0.33 -8.97
N GLN A 26 -6.75 -0.33 -7.86
CA GLN A 26 -5.79 -1.04 -7.03
C GLN A 26 -5.20 -2.25 -7.77
N ASN A 27 -6.04 -2.99 -8.51
CA ASN A 27 -5.57 -4.10 -9.32
C ASN A 27 -4.62 -3.66 -10.43
N GLU A 28 -4.84 -2.50 -11.04
CA GLU A 28 -3.92 -1.92 -12.04
C GLU A 28 -2.55 -1.60 -11.43
N ILE A 29 -2.52 -0.90 -10.29
CA ILE A 29 -1.28 -0.59 -9.57
C ILE A 29 -0.51 -1.86 -9.20
N ILE A 30 -1.20 -2.85 -8.64
CA ILE A 30 -0.58 -4.13 -8.25
C ILE A 30 0.01 -4.83 -9.47
N ASN A 31 -0.75 -5.01 -10.55
CA ASN A 31 -0.25 -5.68 -11.75
C ASN A 31 0.95 -4.94 -12.37
N LYS A 32 0.88 -3.61 -12.46
CA LYS A 32 1.99 -2.77 -12.93
C LYS A 32 3.26 -3.00 -12.11
N CYS A 33 3.14 -3.03 -10.79
CA CYS A 33 4.28 -3.22 -9.90
C CYS A 33 4.81 -4.67 -9.90
N LEU A 34 3.97 -5.67 -10.11
CA LEU A 34 4.39 -7.05 -10.30
C LEU A 34 5.24 -7.20 -11.57
N ASP A 35 4.75 -6.64 -12.69
CA ASP A 35 5.45 -6.67 -13.98
C ASP A 35 6.79 -5.95 -13.88
N LYS A 36 6.82 -4.74 -13.30
CA LYS A 36 8.05 -3.95 -13.11
C LYS A 36 9.13 -4.70 -12.32
N ASN A 37 8.74 -5.54 -11.37
CA ASN A 37 9.67 -6.25 -10.47
C ASN A 37 9.89 -7.72 -10.87
N ASN A 38 9.38 -8.15 -12.02
CA ASN A 38 9.47 -9.53 -12.49
C ASN A 38 8.99 -10.53 -11.41
N ILE A 39 7.80 -10.25 -10.85
CA ILE A 39 7.10 -11.11 -9.88
C ILE A 39 5.88 -11.69 -10.57
N SER A 40 5.84 -13.01 -10.72
CA SER A 40 4.64 -13.69 -11.23
C SER A 40 3.50 -13.62 -10.21
N LYS A 41 2.25 -13.69 -10.69
CA LYS A 41 1.06 -13.77 -9.82
C LYS A 41 1.14 -14.92 -8.81
N ASN A 42 1.65 -16.08 -9.22
CA ASN A 42 1.84 -17.22 -8.32
C ASN A 42 2.87 -16.92 -7.21
N GLN A 43 3.97 -16.22 -7.52
CA GLN A 43 4.93 -15.79 -6.49
C GLN A 43 4.29 -14.80 -5.51
N TYR A 44 3.53 -13.83 -6.02
CA TYR A 44 2.80 -12.87 -5.19
C TYR A 44 1.78 -13.55 -4.28
N GLU A 45 0.97 -14.47 -4.80
CA GLU A 45 -0.01 -15.24 -4.03
C GLU A 45 0.67 -16.10 -2.95
N LYS A 46 1.80 -16.72 -3.25
CA LYS A 46 2.57 -17.50 -2.27
C LYS A 46 3.07 -16.62 -1.13
N LEU A 47 3.61 -15.44 -1.44
CA LEU A 47 4.12 -14.49 -0.44
C LEU A 47 3.03 -13.99 0.51
N ILE A 48 1.87 -13.63 -0.03
CA ILE A 48 0.75 -13.16 0.80
C ILE A 48 0.19 -14.30 1.66
N LYS A 49 0.13 -15.53 1.14
CA LYS A 49 -0.44 -16.68 1.86
C LYS A 49 0.47 -17.24 2.96
N HIS A 50 1.79 -17.27 2.75
CA HIS A 50 2.72 -18.01 3.62
C HIS A 50 3.71 -17.11 4.39
N GLY A 51 3.74 -15.81 4.10
CA GLY A 51 4.72 -14.91 4.70
C GLY A 51 6.16 -15.16 4.22
N ILE A 52 7.08 -14.30 4.65
CA ILE A 52 8.49 -14.27 4.23
C ILE A 52 9.30 -15.25 5.11
N MET A 53 9.13 -16.58 4.95
CA MET A 53 9.76 -17.57 5.86
C MET A 53 10.77 -18.56 5.24
N ASP A 54 11.03 -18.54 3.94
CA ASP A 54 11.85 -19.56 3.26
C ASP A 54 13.12 -19.00 2.58
N THR A 55 14.12 -19.84 2.31
CA THR A 55 15.46 -19.40 1.87
C THR A 55 15.61 -19.12 0.36
N GLU A 56 14.72 -19.67 -0.49
CA GLU A 56 14.51 -19.16 -1.86
C GLU A 56 13.96 -17.72 -1.85
N ILE A 57 13.50 -17.24 -0.69
CA ILE A 57 12.91 -15.93 -0.57
C ILE A 57 13.95 -14.83 -0.67
N GLY A 58 15.24 -14.97 -0.37
CA GLY A 58 16.15 -13.80 -0.38
C GLY A 58 16.10 -12.92 -1.64
N ASN A 59 16.04 -13.52 -2.84
CA ASN A 59 15.89 -12.75 -4.09
C ASN A 59 14.43 -12.32 -4.36
N ILE A 60 13.45 -13.12 -3.91
CA ILE A 60 12.03 -12.77 -3.91
C ILE A 60 11.75 -11.64 -2.89
N GLU A 61 12.49 -11.58 -1.79
CA GLU A 61 12.40 -10.65 -0.67
C GLU A 61 12.78 -9.29 -1.21
N ARG A 62 13.93 -9.17 -1.86
CA ARG A 62 14.33 -7.92 -2.49
C ARG A 62 13.32 -7.47 -3.56
N LYS A 63 12.91 -8.36 -4.46
CA LYS A 63 11.88 -8.04 -5.47
C LYS A 63 10.59 -7.57 -4.80
N PHE A 64 10.19 -8.19 -3.70
CA PHE A 64 8.98 -7.87 -2.98
C PHE A 64 9.08 -6.53 -2.23
N LYS A 65 10.24 -6.23 -1.63
CA LYS A 65 10.54 -4.89 -1.09
C LYS A 65 10.43 -3.81 -2.16
N CYS A 66 10.99 -4.06 -3.35
CA CYS A 66 10.89 -3.15 -4.48
C CYS A 66 9.47 -3.06 -5.05
N PHE A 67 8.70 -4.14 -4.98
CA PHE A 67 7.28 -4.14 -5.27
C PHE A 67 6.51 -3.25 -4.29
N MET A 68 6.75 -3.36 -2.98
CA MET A 68 6.13 -2.48 -1.98
C MET A 68 6.48 -1.01 -2.23
N HIS A 69 7.76 -0.71 -2.50
CA HIS A 69 8.17 0.64 -2.90
C HIS A 69 7.40 1.13 -4.13
N CYS A 70 7.30 0.31 -5.18
CA CYS A 70 6.54 0.65 -6.38
C CYS A 70 5.08 0.97 -6.05
N VAL A 71 4.40 0.14 -5.25
CA VAL A 71 2.99 0.35 -4.89
C VAL A 71 2.82 1.67 -4.14
N VAL A 72 3.65 1.95 -3.14
CA VAL A 72 3.59 3.20 -2.36
C VAL A 72 3.87 4.43 -3.23
N ASN A 73 4.79 4.31 -4.20
CA ASN A 73 5.06 5.36 -5.17
C ASN A 73 3.87 5.62 -6.11
N GLU A 74 3.26 4.56 -6.67
CA GLU A 74 2.10 4.66 -7.57
C GLU A 74 0.84 5.17 -6.85
N MET A 75 0.73 4.92 -5.55
CA MET A 75 -0.29 5.53 -4.69
C MET A 75 -0.04 7.03 -4.41
N GLY A 76 1.09 7.57 -4.85
CA GLY A 76 1.42 8.99 -4.72
C GLY A 76 1.79 9.42 -3.30
N VAL A 77 2.25 8.48 -2.46
CA VAL A 77 2.57 8.73 -1.03
C VAL A 77 4.02 9.20 -0.84
N LEU A 78 4.89 8.86 -1.80
CA LEU A 78 6.27 9.33 -1.78
C LEU A 78 6.34 10.74 -2.39
N GLY A 79 7.12 11.60 -1.74
CA GLY A 79 7.52 12.88 -2.30
C GLY A 79 8.42 12.70 -3.53
N SER A 80 8.70 13.81 -4.23
CA SER A 80 9.63 13.81 -5.37
C SER A 80 11.07 13.47 -4.97
N ASP A 81 11.39 13.54 -3.68
CA ASP A 81 12.66 13.13 -3.08
C ASP A 81 12.72 11.61 -2.80
N GLY A 82 11.64 10.87 -3.06
CA GLY A 82 11.54 9.43 -2.83
C GLY A 82 11.21 9.05 -1.38
N TYR A 83 11.00 10.03 -0.50
CA TYR A 83 10.69 9.80 0.91
C TYR A 83 9.20 9.92 1.21
N LEU A 84 8.75 9.27 2.28
CA LEU A 84 7.35 9.27 2.70
C LEU A 84 6.88 10.69 3.01
N ASN A 85 5.85 11.14 2.31
CA ASN A 85 5.21 12.41 2.56
C ASN A 85 3.94 12.19 3.39
N MET A 86 4.01 12.58 4.67
CA MET A 86 2.89 12.39 5.61
C MET A 86 1.59 13.05 5.13
N LYS A 87 1.66 14.17 4.41
CA LYS A 87 0.45 14.83 3.87
C LYS A 87 -0.21 14.01 2.77
N GLN A 88 0.59 13.35 1.93
CA GLN A 88 0.07 12.47 0.89
C GLN A 88 -0.44 11.16 1.49
N LEU A 89 0.23 10.63 2.52
CA LEU A 89 -0.26 9.46 3.25
C LEU A 89 -1.63 9.73 3.88
N ASP A 90 -1.82 10.91 4.49
CA ASP A 90 -3.10 11.34 5.06
C ASP A 90 -4.20 11.51 3.99
N SER A 91 -3.83 11.67 2.71
CA SER A 91 -4.79 11.81 1.61
C SER A 91 -5.38 10.48 1.12
N LEU A 92 -4.75 9.34 1.47
CA LEU A 92 -5.28 8.00 1.16
C LEU A 92 -6.44 7.58 2.07
N GLY A 93 -6.62 8.27 3.20
CA GLY A 93 -7.70 8.01 4.15
C GLY A 93 -7.42 8.57 5.53
N GLU A 94 -8.43 8.53 6.40
CA GLU A 94 -8.27 8.96 7.79
C GLU A 94 -7.46 7.94 8.59
N LEU A 95 -6.16 8.22 8.79
CA LEU A 95 -5.34 7.50 9.75
C LEU A 95 -5.72 7.88 11.19
N ARG A 96 -5.70 6.93 12.13
CA ARG A 96 -5.80 7.27 13.55
C ARG A 96 -4.58 8.07 13.97
N ASP A 97 -4.71 8.92 15.00
CA ASP A 97 -3.56 9.71 15.49
C ASP A 97 -2.40 8.82 15.95
N THR A 98 -2.71 7.67 16.54
CA THR A 98 -1.72 6.65 16.91
C THR A 98 -0.98 6.13 15.69
N ASP A 99 -1.68 5.83 14.59
CA ASP A 99 -1.06 5.36 13.35
C ASP A 99 -0.15 6.44 12.74
N ARG A 100 -0.57 7.72 12.77
CA ARG A 100 0.26 8.84 12.32
C ARG A 100 1.53 8.99 13.14
N ILE A 101 1.43 8.83 14.47
CA ILE A 101 2.59 8.87 15.37
C ILE A 101 3.54 7.72 15.04
N THR A 102 3.03 6.51 14.85
CA THR A 102 3.84 5.34 14.49
C THR A 102 4.52 5.51 13.14
N PHE A 103 3.81 5.95 12.09
CA PHE A 103 4.43 6.23 10.79
C PHE A 103 5.53 7.30 10.88
N ARG A 104 5.33 8.37 11.65
CA ARG A 104 6.38 9.38 11.87
C ARG A 104 7.59 8.81 12.59
N LYS A 105 7.37 7.97 13.61
CA LYS A 105 8.43 7.28 14.35
C LYS A 105 9.24 6.38 13.40
N CYS A 106 8.57 5.51 12.65
CA CYS A 106 9.22 4.60 11.69
C CYS A 106 9.94 5.36 10.58
N ASN A 107 9.33 6.39 10.00
CA ASN A 107 9.98 7.23 9.00
C ASN A 107 11.27 7.87 9.52
N LYS A 108 11.24 8.40 10.76
CA LYS A 108 12.44 8.97 11.40
C LYS A 108 13.54 7.93 11.63
N LEU A 109 13.19 6.67 11.90
CA LEU A 109 14.20 5.61 12.07
C LEU A 109 14.94 5.30 10.77
N TYR A 110 14.24 5.31 9.64
CA TYR A 110 14.78 4.88 8.35
C TYR A 110 15.07 6.02 7.36
N HIS A 111 14.96 7.30 7.75
CA HIS A 111 15.16 8.47 6.87
C HIS A 111 16.53 8.54 6.16
N ARG A 112 17.51 7.73 6.57
CA ARG A 112 18.86 7.66 5.96
C ARG A 112 19.07 6.41 5.13
N GLU A 113 18.05 5.56 5.00
CA GLU A 113 18.13 4.40 4.12
C GLU A 113 18.27 4.89 2.68
N ALA A 114 19.28 4.35 2.00
CA ALA A 114 19.67 4.76 0.66
C ALA A 114 19.03 3.86 -0.41
N ASP A 115 18.77 2.59 -0.09
CA ASP A 115 18.03 1.71 -0.99
C ASP A 115 16.53 2.00 -0.83
N ALA A 116 15.91 2.52 -1.89
CA ALA A 116 14.51 2.92 -1.86
C ALA A 116 13.54 1.76 -1.57
N CYS A 117 13.92 0.52 -1.95
CA CYS A 117 13.14 -0.68 -1.66
C CYS A 117 13.23 -1.03 -0.17
N GLU A 118 14.42 -0.97 0.41
CA GLU A 118 14.64 -1.17 1.85
C GLU A 118 13.96 -0.06 2.66
N TYR A 119 14.03 1.20 2.22
CA TYR A 119 13.43 2.34 2.92
C TYR A 119 11.93 2.14 3.17
N VAL A 120 11.16 1.86 2.12
CA VAL A 120 9.72 1.66 2.22
C VAL A 120 9.41 0.39 3.01
N SER A 121 10.11 -0.72 2.73
CA SER A 121 9.90 -1.98 3.44
C SER A 121 10.13 -1.82 4.93
N ASN A 122 11.22 -1.19 5.34
CA ASN A 122 11.59 -1.03 6.74
C ASN A 122 10.59 -0.15 7.49
N ILE A 123 10.04 0.89 6.85
CA ILE A 123 8.95 1.68 7.44
C ILE A 123 7.69 0.84 7.64
N ILE A 124 7.28 0.06 6.63
CA ILE A 124 6.08 -0.80 6.70
C ILE A 124 6.25 -1.86 7.80
N THR A 125 7.40 -2.54 7.83
CA THR A 125 7.70 -3.56 8.84
C THR A 125 7.73 -2.96 10.24
N CYS A 126 8.33 -1.79 10.43
CA CYS A 126 8.30 -1.08 11.70
C CYS A 126 6.88 -0.71 12.13
N PHE A 127 6.05 -0.21 11.20
CA PHE A 127 4.67 0.12 11.51
C PHE A 127 3.89 -1.11 11.97
N ILE A 128 4.02 -2.24 11.27
CA ILE A 128 3.35 -3.51 11.62
C ILE A 128 3.82 -4.02 12.98
N ALA A 129 5.11 -3.91 13.31
CA ALA A 129 5.67 -4.38 14.58
C ALA A 129 5.22 -3.55 15.80
N GLU A 130 4.71 -2.34 15.58
CA GLU A 130 4.25 -1.40 16.62
C GLU A 130 2.72 -1.42 16.81
N GLN A 131 1.99 -2.21 16.01
CA GLN A 131 0.55 -2.44 16.14
C GLN A 131 0.25 -3.61 17.09
#